data_AF-A0A2R2WZM4-F1
#
_entry.id   AF-A0A2R2WZM4-F1
#
_cell.length_a   1.000
_cell.length_b   1.000
_cell.length_c   1.000
_cell.angle_alpha   90.00
_cell.angle_beta   90.00
_cell.angle_gamma   90.00
#
_symmetry.space_group_name_H-M   'P 1'
#
loop_
_entity.id
_entity.type
_entity.pdbx_description
1 polymer ?
#
loop_
_entity_poly.entity_id
_entity_poly.type
_entity_poly.pdbx_seq_one_letter_code
_entity_poly.pdbx_strand_id
1 'polypeptide(L)'
;FLLSHLAFIDLCYSSSIGPKMLQNLLVEEKTISFSGCFAQLYFSSAFATTECFLLATMAYDRYMAICKPLIYSAIMTRRVCKELVVGVYTYGFLNSVMQTVLTFQLSFCDSNIIHHFYCADPPSPCPLL
;
A
#
# COMPACT_ATOMS: atom_id res chain seq x y z
N PHE A 1 9.83 -13.01 12.75
CA PHE A 1 8.83 -13.43 11.75
C PHE A 1 8.05 -12.22 11.25
N LEU A 2 7.27 -11.54 12.09
CA LEU A 2 6.57 -10.31 11.66
C LEU A 2 7.54 -9.20 11.23
N LEU A 3 8.60 -8.95 12.01
CA LEU A 3 9.62 -7.95 11.69
C LEU A 3 10.35 -8.19 10.34
N SER A 4 10.58 -9.45 9.98
CA SER A 4 11.19 -9.79 8.69
C SER A 4 10.22 -9.57 7.52
N HIS A 5 8.92 -9.80 7.72
CA HIS A 5 7.91 -9.43 6.74
C HIS A 5 7.75 -7.91 6.61
N LEU A 6 7.84 -7.17 7.72
CA LEU A 6 7.85 -5.69 7.69
C LEU A 6 9.05 -5.18 6.87
N ALA A 7 10.26 -5.62 7.20
CA ALA A 7 11.47 -5.20 6.47
C ALA A 7 11.41 -5.56 4.98
N PHE A 8 10.82 -6.71 4.63
CA PHE A 8 10.59 -7.08 3.23
C PHE A 8 9.63 -6.12 2.54
N ILE A 9 8.54 -5.73 3.21
CA ILE A 9 7.57 -4.75 2.68
C ILE A 9 8.22 -3.37 2.52
N ASP A 10 9.01 -2.90 3.50
CA ASP A 10 9.74 -1.63 3.42
C ASP A 10 10.72 -1.59 2.24
N LEU A 11 11.45 -2.70 2.02
CA LEU A 11 12.33 -2.85 0.88
C LEU A 11 11.56 -2.84 -0.45
N CYS A 12 10.43 -3.55 -0.53
CA CYS A 12 9.59 -3.56 -1.72
C CYS A 12 8.98 -2.18 -2.00
N TYR A 13 8.47 -1.52 -0.97
CA TYR A 13 7.90 -0.18 -1.04
C TYR A 13 8.95 0.83 -1.54
N SER A 14 10.11 0.85 -0.89
CA SER A 14 11.24 1.71 -1.28
C SER A 14 11.77 1.39 -2.68
N SER A 15 11.82 0.11 -3.06
CA SER A 15 12.25 -0.30 -4.41
C SER A 15 11.20 -0.03 -5.49
N SER A 16 9.92 0.09 -5.14
CA SER A 16 8.86 0.43 -6.10
C SER A 16 8.77 1.95 -6.32
N ILE A 17 9.05 2.74 -5.29
CA ILE A 17 8.97 4.21 -5.32
C ILE A 17 10.30 4.85 -5.69
N GLY A 18 11.42 4.33 -5.16
CA GLY A 18 12.78 4.86 -5.33
C GLY A 18 13.23 5.02 -6.79
N PRO A 19 13.18 3.98 -7.64
CA PRO A 19 13.62 4.11 -9.04
C PRO A 19 12.68 4.98 -9.87
N LYS A 20 11.38 5.00 -9.55
CA LYS A 20 10.40 5.89 -10.19
C LYS A 20 10.64 7.35 -9.81
N MET A 21 10.88 7.64 -8.54
CA MET A 21 11.21 8.99 -8.05
C MET A 21 12.54 9.49 -8.64
N LEU A 22 13.55 8.61 -8.75
CA LEU A 22 14.84 8.95 -9.35
C LEU A 22 14.73 9.16 -10.87
N GLN A 23 14.00 8.30 -11.59
CA GLN A 23 13.75 8.46 -13.02
C GLN A 23 12.95 9.75 -13.31
N ASN A 24 12.00 10.11 -12.44
CA ASN A 24 11.26 11.37 -12.53
C ASN A 24 12.15 12.61 -12.31
N LEU A 25 13.25 12.52 -11.56
CA LEU A 25 14.15 13.67 -11.34
C LEU A 25 15.13 13.90 -12.51
N LEU A 26 15.40 12.87 -13.33
CA LEU A 26 16.40 12.93 -14.41
C LEU A 26 15.83 13.23 -15.81
N VAL A 27 14.51 13.09 -16.02
CA VAL A 27 13.91 13.20 -17.36
C VAL A 27 13.07 14.47 -17.48
N GLU A 28 13.38 15.29 -18.48
CA GLU A 28 12.74 16.58 -18.80
C GLU A 28 11.32 16.40 -19.38
N GLU A 29 11.04 15.24 -19.99
CA GLU A 29 9.75 14.88 -20.57
C GLU A 29 8.96 13.90 -19.67
N LYS A 30 7.83 14.39 -19.17
CA LYS A 30 7.18 13.94 -17.92
C LYS A 30 6.02 12.95 -18.13
N THR A 31 6.16 11.98 -19.02
CA THR A 31 5.03 11.14 -19.47
C THR A 31 5.01 9.76 -18.81
N ILE A 32 4.41 9.67 -17.62
CA ILE A 32 4.05 8.37 -17.04
C ILE A 32 2.79 7.87 -17.76
N SER A 33 2.84 6.67 -18.33
CA SER A 33 1.65 6.07 -18.94
C SER A 33 0.54 5.85 -17.90
N PHE A 34 -0.72 5.90 -18.32
CA PHE A 34 -1.88 5.62 -17.46
C PHE A 34 -1.71 4.30 -16.67
N SER A 35 -1.24 3.25 -17.34
CA SER A 35 -0.91 1.95 -16.70
C SER A 35 0.21 2.05 -15.66
N GLY A 36 1.19 2.94 -15.87
CA GLY A 36 2.30 3.19 -14.95
C GLY A 36 1.88 3.95 -13.70
N CYS A 37 0.95 4.91 -13.82
CA CYS A 37 0.33 5.58 -12.68
C CYS A 37 -0.57 4.61 -11.91
N PHE A 38 -1.39 3.81 -12.62
CA PHE A 38 -2.23 2.77 -12.01
C PHE A 38 -1.40 1.80 -11.17
N ALA A 39 -0.35 1.24 -11.74
CA ALA A 39 0.53 0.32 -11.03
C ALA A 39 1.18 0.99 -9.81
N GLN A 40 1.63 2.24 -9.93
CA GLN A 40 2.29 2.95 -8.83
C GLN A 40 1.33 3.24 -7.65
N LEU A 41 0.12 3.72 -7.93
CA LEU A 41 -0.91 3.93 -6.89
C LEU A 41 -1.34 2.62 -6.24
N TYR A 42 -1.51 1.57 -7.05
CA TYR A 42 -1.84 0.25 -6.57
C TYR A 42 -0.76 -0.30 -5.64
N PHE A 43 0.49 -0.40 -6.10
CA PHE A 43 1.57 -0.96 -5.27
C PHE A 43 1.85 -0.11 -4.02
N SER A 44 1.86 1.21 -4.13
CA SER A 44 2.11 2.09 -2.97
C SER A 44 1.03 1.95 -1.90
N SER A 45 -0.25 1.97 -2.27
CA SER A 45 -1.36 1.77 -1.34
C SER A 45 -1.38 0.35 -0.75
N ALA A 46 -1.11 -0.68 -1.55
CA ALA A 46 -1.06 -2.06 -1.08
C ALA A 46 0.05 -2.27 -0.04
N PHE A 47 1.25 -1.78 -0.31
CA PHE A 47 2.38 -1.90 0.61
C PHE A 47 2.18 -1.06 1.87
N ALA A 48 1.71 0.20 1.75
CA ALA A 48 1.46 1.07 2.90
C ALA A 48 0.37 0.52 3.84
N THR A 49 -0.73 -0.01 3.28
CA THR A 49 -1.78 -0.65 4.09
C THR A 49 -1.24 -1.89 4.80
N THR A 50 -0.54 -2.76 4.08
CA THR A 50 0.09 -3.98 4.63
C THR A 50 1.07 -3.65 5.76
N GLU A 51 1.91 -2.62 5.58
CA GLU A 51 2.83 -2.09 6.60
C GLU A 51 2.08 -1.66 7.86
N CYS A 52 1.03 -0.84 7.71
CA CYS A 52 0.21 -0.36 8.82
C CYS A 52 -0.42 -1.52 9.61
N PHE A 53 -0.95 -2.54 8.93
CA PHE A 53 -1.53 -3.71 9.59
C PHE A 53 -0.47 -4.58 10.30
N LEU A 54 0.72 -4.73 9.72
CA LEU A 54 1.82 -5.43 10.37
C LEU A 54 2.29 -4.69 11.62
N LEU A 55 2.44 -3.36 11.55
CA LEU A 55 2.77 -2.51 12.70
C LEU A 55 1.70 -2.61 13.79
N ALA A 56 0.42 -2.52 13.43
CA ALA A 56 -0.69 -2.68 14.36
C ALA A 56 -0.69 -4.07 15.02
N THR A 57 -0.41 -5.12 14.25
CA THR A 57 -0.29 -6.49 14.77
C THR A 57 0.87 -6.59 15.77
N MET A 58 2.03 -6.00 15.49
CA MET A 58 3.17 -6.00 16.40
C MET A 58 2.91 -5.15 17.67
N ALA A 59 2.20 -4.04 17.55
CA ALA A 59 1.77 -3.25 18.70
C ALA A 59 0.78 -4.03 19.57
N TYR A 60 -0.19 -4.71 18.94
CA TYR A 60 -1.15 -5.57 19.61
C TYR A 60 -0.49 -6.75 20.31
N ASP A 61 0.50 -7.36 19.64
CA ASP A 61 1.34 -8.42 20.17
C ASP A 61 2.04 -8.00 21.48
N ARG A 62 2.70 -6.83 21.46
CA ARG A 62 3.35 -6.28 22.67
C ARG A 62 2.33 -5.93 23.77
N TYR A 63 1.16 -5.40 23.40
CA TYR A 63 0.10 -5.09 24.35
C TYR A 63 -0.44 -6.35 25.04
N MET A 64 -0.74 -7.41 24.29
CA MET A 64 -1.23 -8.67 24.82
C MET A 64 -0.19 -9.40 25.68
N ALA A 65 1.09 -9.36 25.29
CA ALA A 65 2.17 -9.91 26.10
C ALA A 65 2.27 -9.24 27.49
N ILE A 66 2.01 -7.94 27.59
CA ILE A 66 2.05 -7.18 28.85
C ILE A 66 0.77 -7.38 29.67
N CYS A 67 -0.40 -7.21 29.05
CA CYS A 67 -1.67 -7.20 29.78
C CYS A 67 -2.22 -8.59 30.10
N LYS A 68 -1.86 -9.63 29.32
CA LYS A 68 -2.43 -10.99 29.41
C LYS A 68 -1.39 -12.10 29.07
N PRO A 69 -0.29 -12.23 29.83
CA PRO A 69 0.81 -13.14 29.50
C PRO A 69 0.41 -14.62 29.41
N LEU A 70 -0.49 -15.11 30.29
CA LEU A 70 -0.96 -16.51 30.25
C LEU A 70 -1.70 -16.83 28.95
N ILE A 71 -2.61 -15.95 28.53
CA ILE A 71 -3.43 -16.11 27.34
C ILE A 71 -2.58 -15.92 26.08
N TYR A 72 -1.66 -14.95 26.12
CA TYR A 72 -0.75 -14.65 25.01
C TYR A 72 0.08 -15.87 24.58
N SER A 73 0.66 -16.62 25.54
CA SER A 73 1.44 -17.82 25.21
C SER A 73 0.63 -18.92 24.52
N ALA A 74 -0.67 -19.00 24.80
CA ALA A 74 -1.57 -19.98 24.21
C ALA A 74 -2.07 -19.56 22.82
N ILE A 75 -2.28 -18.25 22.59
CA ILE A 75 -2.82 -17.72 21.33
C ILE A 75 -1.72 -17.47 20.30
N MET A 76 -0.59 -16.88 20.70
CA MET A 76 0.45 -16.38 19.81
C MET A 76 1.42 -17.49 19.39
N THR A 77 0.90 -18.41 18.57
CA THR A 77 1.68 -19.50 17.97
C THR A 77 2.17 -19.14 16.57
N ARG A 78 3.21 -19.84 16.10
CA ARG A 78 3.76 -19.66 14.75
C ARG A 78 2.74 -19.89 13.62
N ARG A 79 1.66 -20.63 13.90
CA ARG A 79 0.52 -20.82 12.98
C ARG A 79 -0.32 -19.55 12.88
N VAL A 80 -0.73 -18.98 14.01
CA VAL A 80 -1.50 -17.72 14.05
C VAL A 80 -0.73 -16.59 13.39
N CYS A 81 0.58 -16.46 13.62
CA CYS A 81 1.43 -15.51 12.91
C CYS A 81 1.37 -15.66 11.38
N LYS A 82 1.33 -16.89 10.86
CA LYS A 82 1.24 -17.13 9.40
C LYS A 82 -0.13 -16.74 8.86
N GLU A 83 -1.20 -17.16 9.55
CA GLU A 83 -2.58 -16.78 9.18
C GLU A 83 -2.76 -15.26 9.19
N LEU A 84 -2.21 -14.58 10.20
CA LEU A 84 -2.22 -13.11 10.28
C LEU A 84 -1.49 -12.48 9.10
N VAL A 85 -0.29 -12.97 8.76
CA VAL A 85 0.45 -12.47 7.60
C VAL A 85 -0.35 -12.67 6.31
N VAL A 86 -0.92 -13.86 6.08
CA VAL A 86 -1.75 -14.11 4.90
C VAL A 86 -2.98 -13.18 4.87
N GLY A 87 -3.65 -13.01 6.01
CA GLY A 87 -4.79 -12.10 6.14
C GLY A 87 -4.44 -10.64 5.87
N VAL A 88 -3.31 -10.18 6.38
CA VAL A 88 -2.84 -8.79 6.20
C VAL A 88 -2.45 -8.53 4.75
N TYR A 89 -1.77 -9.47 4.09
CA TYR A 89 -1.44 -9.33 2.67
C TYR A 89 -2.71 -9.35 1.80
N THR A 90 -3.61 -10.30 2.02
CA THR A 90 -4.87 -10.38 1.25
C THR A 90 -5.73 -9.13 1.44
N TYR A 91 -5.87 -8.64 2.67
CA TYR A 91 -6.59 -7.40 2.94
C TYR A 91 -5.92 -6.18 2.31
N GLY A 92 -4.60 -6.04 2.43
CA GLY A 92 -3.86 -4.93 1.83
C GLY A 92 -4.01 -4.87 0.31
N PHE A 93 -3.94 -6.02 -0.37
CA PHE A 93 -4.19 -6.10 -1.80
C PHE A 93 -5.63 -5.74 -2.17
N LEU A 94 -6.63 -6.30 -1.48
CA LEU A 94 -8.05 -5.99 -1.76
C LEU A 94 -8.38 -4.52 -1.52
N ASN A 95 -7.90 -3.96 -0.40
CA ASN A 95 -8.12 -2.55 -0.06
C ASN A 95 -7.49 -1.64 -1.12
N SER A 96 -6.26 -1.96 -1.54
CA SER A 96 -5.60 -1.26 -2.63
C SER A 96 -6.37 -1.37 -3.94
N VAL A 97 -6.84 -2.56 -4.36
CA VAL A 97 -7.67 -2.70 -5.57
C VAL A 97 -8.87 -1.77 -5.48
N MET A 98 -9.60 -1.80 -4.36
CA MET A 98 -10.79 -0.99 -4.16
C MET A 98 -10.47 0.51 -4.21
N GLN A 99 -9.42 0.95 -3.51
CA GLN A 99 -9.00 2.34 -3.50
C GLN A 99 -8.58 2.81 -4.89
N THR A 100 -7.77 2.02 -5.59
CA THR A 100 -7.31 2.33 -6.95
C THR A 100 -8.51 2.40 -7.90
N VAL A 101 -9.39 1.40 -7.90
CA VAL A 101 -10.59 1.39 -8.76
C VAL A 101 -11.49 2.59 -8.47
N LEU A 102 -11.76 2.93 -7.21
CA LEU A 102 -12.56 4.10 -6.85
C LEU A 102 -11.92 5.40 -7.32
N THR A 103 -10.61 5.58 -7.14
CA THR A 103 -9.87 6.75 -7.61
C THR A 103 -9.94 6.89 -9.13
N PHE A 104 -9.79 5.79 -9.88
CA PHE A 104 -9.88 5.82 -11.34
C PHE A 104 -11.31 6.04 -11.82
N GLN A 105 -12.33 5.41 -11.22
CA GLN A 105 -13.75 5.63 -11.53
C GLN A 105 -14.15 7.10 -11.37
N LEU A 106 -13.65 7.80 -10.35
CA LEU A 106 -13.87 9.24 -10.18
C LEU A 106 -13.12 10.11 -11.20
N SER A 107 -12.01 9.62 -11.76
CA SER A 107 -11.11 10.40 -12.63
C SER A 107 -11.46 10.31 -14.12
N PHE A 108 -12.48 9.53 -14.51
CA PHE A 108 -12.93 9.42 -15.92
C PHE A 108 -13.75 10.65 -16.34
N CYS A 109 -13.06 11.76 -16.58
CA CYS A 109 -13.48 12.75 -17.58
C CYS A 109 -12.40 12.80 -18.66
N ASP A 110 -12.78 12.22 -19.80
CA ASP A 110 -12.14 12.16 -21.12
C ASP A 110 -10.80 12.90 -21.30
N SER A 111 -9.70 12.14 -21.38
CA SER A 111 -8.46 12.39 -22.15
C SER A 111 -7.39 11.41 -21.65
N ASN A 112 -7.00 10.46 -22.50
CA ASN A 112 -6.14 9.32 -22.19
C ASN A 112 -4.64 9.68 -21.98
N ILE A 113 -4.35 10.86 -21.40
CA ILE A 113 -3.00 11.44 -21.20
C ILE A 113 -2.98 12.23 -19.88
N ILE A 114 -2.36 11.66 -18.83
CA ILE A 114 -2.15 12.34 -17.55
C ILE A 114 -0.75 12.96 -17.56
N HIS A 115 -0.67 14.29 -17.64
CA HIS A 115 0.60 15.05 -17.65
C HIS A 115 1.20 15.30 -16.25
N HIS A 116 0.77 14.55 -15.22
CA HIS A 116 1.18 14.79 -13.83
C HIS A 116 2.25 13.81 -13.31
N PHE A 117 3.23 14.40 -12.62
CA PHE A 117 4.44 13.78 -12.05
C PHE A 117 4.20 12.84 -10.87
N TYR A 118 3.01 12.92 -10.29
CA TYR A 118 2.57 12.14 -9.15
C TYR A 118 1.05 12.02 -9.27
N CYS A 119 0.48 10.83 -9.15
CA CYS A 119 -0.98 10.68 -9.12
C CYS A 119 -1.55 10.98 -7.71
N ALA A 120 -1.10 12.06 -7.07
CA ALA A 120 -1.59 12.49 -5.74
C ALA A 120 -2.64 13.59 -5.78
N ASP A 121 -2.89 14.20 -6.95
CA ASP A 121 -3.90 15.24 -7.06
C ASP A 121 -5.16 14.64 -7.68
N PRO A 122 -6.32 14.65 -6.99
CA PRO A 122 -7.58 14.39 -7.67
C PRO A 122 -7.70 15.42 -8.79
N PRO A 123 -7.92 15.03 -10.06
CA PRO A 123 -8.43 16.00 -11.01
C PRO A 123 -9.69 16.59 -10.37
N SER A 124 -9.78 17.92 -10.34
CA SER A 124 -10.96 18.65 -9.88
C SER A 124 -12.23 17.91 -10.32
N PRO A 125 -13.21 17.71 -9.42
CA PRO A 125 -14.44 16.99 -9.78
C PRO A 125 -14.96 17.54 -11.09
N CYS A 126 -15.16 16.65 -12.06
CA CYS A 126 -15.67 17.06 -13.37
C CYS A 126 -16.97 17.83 -13.12
N PRO A 127 -17.13 19.07 -13.64
CA PRO A 127 -18.33 19.84 -13.38
C PRO A 127 -19.52 19.06 -13.94
N LEU A 128 -20.41 18.65 -13.03
CA LEU A 128 -21.77 18.26 -13.37
C LEU A 128 -22.51 19.53 -13.82
N LEU A 129 -22.23 20.00 -15.05
CA LEU A 129 -23.12 20.83 -15.86
C LEU A 129 -22.60 20.96 -17.30
#